data_AF-A0A960WWE1-F1
#
_entry.id   AF-A0A960WWE1-F1
#
_cell.length_a   1.000
_cell.length_b   1.000
_cell.length_c   1.000
_cell.angle_alpha   90.00
_cell.angle_beta   90.00
_cell.angle_gamma   90.00
#
_symmetry.space_group_name_H-M   'P 1'
#
loop_
_entity.id
_entity.type
_entity.pdbx_description
1 polymer ?
#
loop_
_entity_poly.entity_id
_entity_poly.type
_entity_poly.pdbx_seq_one_letter_code
_entity_poly.pdbx_strand_id
1 'polypeptide(L)'
;MADLPSLLRLLVLRDERLPFLDLDLVDPETGGSIGEFCLTGPNGCGKSTLFARLHEVITGQPRWLEPGEGYTLAKFRLDEDTFYVARAFGGDETHLFRESIENSQAWDSLVQTPPSFDELPRVFANGLILGSSPALATAAAHWFDSGSDSVGTDGRGSLDDFLERILEERREAFHRFLRSTENRDKTVAEVEVAFESTSPSSLPQLRESWSRLLAPAGFHIDLGNESGPFFDDKGNPVSPARLGESLKRAILHLGIAATRPADVLFLDLPETGLHPELSQSLIELYRSLSPDDEARPLLVVATHCPLIASSFPPSRRFRMERDGNRSRLTACQPGGGSGIDGILRTDFGLIEEESETPPPPVAKEDHPSRIKRAIRRSENEDELADLIDEVMTIGKPGETGR
;
A
#
# COMPACT_ATOMS: atom_id res chain seq x y z
N MET A 1 -8.55 6.80 -27.53
CA MET A 1 -7.90 5.59 -26.99
C MET A 1 -9.02 4.68 -26.52
N ALA A 2 -8.91 3.37 -26.68
CA ALA A 2 -9.91 2.48 -26.08
C ALA A 2 -9.72 2.56 -24.56
N ASP A 3 -10.80 2.75 -23.81
CA ASP A 3 -10.73 2.84 -22.36
C ASP A 3 -10.21 1.52 -21.79
N LEU A 4 -9.25 1.60 -20.87
CA LEU A 4 -8.73 0.42 -20.21
C LEU A 4 -9.82 -0.19 -19.31
N PRO A 5 -9.98 -1.52 -19.31
CA PRO A 5 -10.96 -2.16 -18.43
C PRO A 5 -10.61 -1.88 -16.97
N SER A 6 -11.59 -1.39 -16.21
CA SER A 6 -11.45 -1.06 -14.80
C SER A 6 -11.72 -2.28 -13.92
N LEU A 7 -10.77 -2.66 -13.06
CA LEU A 7 -10.92 -3.78 -12.14
C LEU A 7 -11.79 -3.39 -10.94
N LEU A 8 -12.98 -3.99 -10.82
CA LEU A 8 -13.93 -3.71 -9.74
C LEU A 8 -13.80 -4.65 -8.55
N ARG A 9 -13.41 -5.91 -8.77
CA ARG A 9 -13.32 -6.91 -7.72
C ARG A 9 -12.36 -8.01 -8.11
N LEU A 10 -11.63 -8.55 -7.15
CA LEU A 10 -10.72 -9.67 -7.35
C LEU A 10 -11.00 -10.76 -6.32
N LEU A 11 -11.38 -11.94 -6.80
CA LEU A 11 -11.39 -13.15 -5.99
C LEU A 11 -10.13 -13.97 -6.27
N VAL A 12 -9.45 -14.41 -5.23
CA VAL A 12 -8.37 -15.41 -5.29
C VAL A 12 -8.91 -16.70 -4.70
N LEU A 13 -8.85 -17.79 -5.46
CA LEU A 13 -9.51 -19.05 -5.14
C LEU A 13 -8.49 -20.18 -5.20
N ARG A 14 -8.51 -21.06 -4.20
CA ARG A 14 -7.65 -22.27 -4.11
C ARG A 14 -6.14 -22.00 -4.18
N ASP A 15 -5.68 -20.80 -3.83
CA ASP A 15 -4.25 -20.54 -3.67
C ASP A 15 -3.75 -21.16 -2.36
N GLU A 16 -2.59 -21.83 -2.36
CA GLU A 16 -2.07 -22.46 -1.15
C GLU A 16 -1.80 -21.46 0.00
N ARG A 17 -1.43 -20.22 -0.37
CA ARG A 17 -1.14 -19.14 0.59
C ARG A 17 -2.37 -18.28 0.85
N LEU A 18 -3.28 -18.18 -0.13
CA LEU A 18 -4.54 -17.42 -0.07
C LEU A 18 -5.74 -18.29 -0.49
N PRO A 19 -6.15 -19.30 0.30
CA PRO A 19 -7.14 -20.30 -0.14
C PRO A 19 -8.46 -19.72 -0.62
N PHE A 20 -8.85 -18.60 -0.01
CA PHE A 20 -9.91 -17.73 -0.46
C PHE A 20 -9.56 -16.31 -0.07
N LEU A 21 -9.70 -15.36 -1.01
CA LEU A 21 -9.62 -13.94 -0.73
C LEU A 21 -10.60 -13.20 -1.63
N ASP A 22 -11.25 -12.19 -1.08
CA ASP A 22 -12.19 -11.32 -1.76
C ASP A 22 -11.77 -9.86 -1.55
N LEU A 23 -11.35 -9.22 -2.63
CA LEU A 23 -10.95 -7.82 -2.68
C LEU A 23 -11.97 -7.05 -3.52
N ASP A 24 -12.83 -6.30 -2.85
CA ASP A 24 -13.76 -5.37 -3.49
C ASP A 24 -13.07 -4.01 -3.70
N LEU A 25 -12.99 -3.58 -4.96
CA LEU A 25 -12.40 -2.31 -5.38
C LEU A 25 -13.46 -1.33 -5.87
N VAL A 26 -14.74 -1.57 -5.58
CA VAL A 26 -15.80 -0.60 -5.86
C VAL A 26 -15.73 0.52 -4.83
N ASP A 27 -15.57 1.75 -5.31
CA ASP A 27 -15.64 2.94 -4.48
C ASP A 27 -17.10 3.11 -3.99
N PRO A 28 -17.35 3.10 -2.67
CA PRO A 28 -18.71 3.12 -2.13
C PRO A 28 -19.44 4.44 -2.40
N GLU A 29 -18.72 5.52 -2.68
CA GLU A 29 -19.32 6.84 -2.96
C GLU A 29 -19.71 6.98 -4.43
N THR A 30 -18.87 6.48 -5.35
CA THR A 30 -19.07 6.68 -6.78
C THR A 30 -19.65 5.45 -7.51
N GLY A 31 -19.52 4.25 -6.94
CA GLY A 31 -19.76 2.98 -7.63
C GLY A 31 -18.74 2.67 -8.74
N GLY A 32 -17.70 3.50 -8.86
CA GLY A 32 -16.56 3.35 -9.77
C GLY A 32 -15.50 2.40 -9.22
N SER A 33 -14.44 2.17 -9.98
CA SER A 33 -13.24 1.52 -9.47
C SER A 33 -12.47 2.49 -8.58
N ILE A 34 -11.91 1.99 -7.48
CA ILE A 34 -10.95 2.73 -6.67
C ILE A 34 -9.67 2.94 -7.49
N GLY A 35 -9.24 4.21 -7.63
CA GLY A 35 -8.02 4.58 -8.37
C GLY A 35 -6.72 4.51 -7.55
N GLU A 36 -6.81 4.34 -6.23
CA GLU A 36 -5.65 4.09 -5.37
C GLU A 36 -6.06 3.37 -4.09
N PHE A 37 -5.24 2.45 -3.59
CA PHE A 37 -5.48 1.85 -2.29
C PHE A 37 -4.23 1.33 -1.61
N CYS A 38 -4.35 1.10 -0.31
CA CYS A 38 -3.30 0.60 0.55
C CYS A 38 -3.71 -0.70 1.23
N LEU A 39 -2.85 -1.71 1.16
CA LEU A 39 -2.91 -2.95 1.91
C LEU A 39 -2.04 -2.85 3.17
N THR A 40 -2.65 -3.02 4.33
CA THR A 40 -1.98 -3.04 5.63
C THR A 40 -2.08 -4.43 6.26
N GLY A 41 -1.39 -4.63 7.39
CA GLY A 41 -1.46 -5.87 8.17
C GLY A 41 -0.08 -6.48 8.44
N PRO A 42 0.03 -7.48 9.34
CA PRO A 42 1.30 -8.02 9.84
C PRO A 42 2.13 -8.75 8.77
N ASN A 43 3.41 -8.99 9.07
CA ASN A 43 4.29 -9.79 8.20
C ASN A 43 3.69 -11.20 8.02
N GLY A 44 3.79 -11.75 6.80
CA GLY A 44 3.32 -13.12 6.51
C GLY A 44 1.81 -13.30 6.36
N CYS A 45 1.01 -12.23 6.37
CA CYS A 45 -0.44 -12.33 6.11
C CYS A 45 -0.81 -12.55 4.64
N GLY A 46 0.17 -12.43 3.72
CA GLY A 46 -0.01 -12.70 2.29
C GLY A 46 -0.12 -11.47 1.38
N LYS A 47 0.20 -10.26 1.87
CA LYS A 47 0.18 -9.01 1.08
C LYS A 47 0.90 -9.13 -0.26
N SER A 48 2.18 -9.51 -0.26
CA SER A 48 2.96 -9.65 -1.50
C SER A 48 2.41 -10.74 -2.43
N THR A 49 1.77 -11.79 -1.89
CA THR A 49 1.06 -12.79 -2.70
C THR A 49 -0.16 -12.17 -3.39
N LEU A 50 -1.01 -11.45 -2.66
CA LEU A 50 -2.17 -10.75 -3.23
C LEU A 50 -1.74 -9.73 -4.28
N PHE A 51 -0.70 -8.96 -3.98
CA PHE A 51 -0.07 -8.03 -4.90
C PHE A 51 0.36 -8.70 -6.20
N ALA A 52 1.02 -9.87 -6.13
CA ALA A 52 1.46 -10.61 -7.30
C ALA A 52 0.28 -11.13 -8.13
N ARG A 53 -0.81 -11.57 -7.48
CA ARG A 53 -2.05 -11.98 -8.16
C ARG A 53 -2.75 -10.81 -8.84
N LEU A 54 -2.79 -9.65 -8.18
CA LEU A 54 -3.34 -8.43 -8.76
C LEU A 54 -2.54 -7.98 -9.99
N HIS A 55 -1.21 -8.01 -9.91
CA HIS A 55 -0.33 -7.76 -11.05
C HIS A 55 -0.59 -8.73 -12.20
N GLU A 56 -0.67 -10.04 -11.95
CA GLU A 56 -0.95 -11.06 -12.97
C GLU A 56 -2.30 -10.84 -13.66
N VAL A 57 -3.34 -10.46 -12.91
CA VAL A 57 -4.67 -10.16 -13.45
C VAL A 57 -4.65 -8.93 -14.35
N ILE A 58 -3.97 -7.86 -13.92
CA ILE A 58 -3.94 -6.57 -14.61
C ILE A 58 -3.03 -6.60 -15.85
N THR A 59 -1.87 -7.22 -15.73
CA THR A 59 -0.83 -7.20 -16.78
C THR A 59 -0.87 -8.41 -17.69
N GLY A 60 -1.53 -9.50 -17.26
CA GLY A 60 -1.41 -10.80 -17.90
C GLY A 60 -0.07 -11.49 -17.71
N GLN A 61 0.85 -10.93 -16.92
CA GLN A 61 2.18 -11.49 -16.72
C GLN A 61 2.33 -12.04 -15.28
N PRO A 62 2.55 -13.36 -15.11
CA PRO A 62 2.83 -13.94 -13.81
C PRO A 62 4.22 -13.48 -13.34
N ARG A 63 4.31 -13.01 -12.09
CA ARG A 63 5.56 -12.42 -11.59
C ARG A 63 6.56 -13.49 -11.11
N TRP A 64 6.12 -14.47 -10.32
CA TRP A 64 7.01 -15.51 -9.74
C TRP A 64 6.28 -16.75 -9.19
N LEU A 65 4.98 -16.89 -9.45
CA LEU A 65 4.17 -17.91 -8.78
C LEU A 65 4.16 -19.19 -9.60
N GLU A 66 4.46 -20.30 -8.93
CA GLU A 66 4.38 -21.62 -9.54
C GLU A 66 2.93 -21.88 -9.99
N PRO A 67 2.75 -22.52 -11.16
CA PRO A 67 1.43 -22.98 -11.56
C PRO A 67 0.89 -23.93 -10.49
N GLY A 68 -0.38 -23.76 -10.16
CA GLY A 68 -1.06 -24.54 -9.14
C GLY A 68 -2.55 -24.67 -9.47
N GLU A 69 -3.30 -25.36 -8.61
CA GLU A 69 -4.76 -25.53 -8.80
C GLU A 69 -5.58 -24.25 -8.55
N GLY A 70 -4.93 -23.19 -8.10
CA GLY A 70 -5.55 -21.91 -7.83
C GLY A 70 -5.82 -21.08 -9.09
N TYR A 71 -6.75 -20.16 -8.96
CA TYR A 71 -7.14 -19.25 -10.02
C TYR A 71 -7.66 -17.93 -9.45
N THR A 72 -7.72 -16.92 -10.31
CA THR A 72 -8.41 -15.65 -10.02
C THR A 72 -9.77 -15.63 -10.70
N LEU A 73 -10.73 -14.94 -10.09
CA LEU A 73 -11.99 -14.55 -10.71
C LEU A 73 -12.17 -13.04 -10.53
N ALA A 74 -11.85 -12.28 -11.57
CA ALA A 74 -11.74 -10.82 -11.54
C ALA A 74 -12.92 -10.16 -12.27
N LYS A 75 -13.59 -9.23 -11.61
CA LYS A 75 -14.70 -8.43 -12.17
C LYS A 75 -14.12 -7.19 -12.84
N PHE A 76 -14.39 -7.02 -14.12
CA PHE A 76 -13.99 -5.84 -14.89
C PHE A 76 -15.21 -5.08 -15.39
N ARG A 77 -15.06 -3.76 -15.51
CA ARG A 77 -15.96 -2.88 -16.25
C ARG A 77 -15.25 -2.39 -17.50
N LEU A 78 -15.90 -2.54 -18.65
CA LEU A 78 -15.46 -1.99 -19.92
C LEU A 78 -16.68 -1.30 -20.56
N ASP A 79 -16.59 -0.01 -20.81
CA ASP A 79 -17.73 0.83 -21.17
C ASP A 79 -18.87 0.69 -20.15
N GLU A 80 -20.08 0.34 -20.59
CA GLU A 80 -21.25 0.10 -19.75
C GLU A 80 -21.36 -1.36 -19.29
N ASP A 81 -20.55 -2.25 -19.85
CA ASP A 81 -20.62 -3.69 -19.58
C ASP A 81 -19.72 -4.09 -18.40
N THR A 82 -20.20 -5.07 -17.64
CA THR A 82 -19.47 -5.65 -16.51
C THR A 82 -19.44 -7.17 -16.65
N PHE A 83 -18.26 -7.75 -16.49
CA PHE A 83 -18.05 -9.18 -16.66
C PHE A 83 -16.95 -9.69 -15.72
N TYR A 84 -16.95 -11.00 -15.52
CA TYR A 84 -15.93 -11.71 -14.78
C TYR A 84 -14.97 -12.43 -15.72
N VAL A 85 -13.69 -12.39 -15.39
CA VAL A 85 -12.62 -13.11 -16.06
C VAL A 85 -12.02 -14.07 -15.05
N ALA A 86 -12.18 -15.37 -15.29
CA ALA A 86 -11.44 -16.39 -14.58
C ALA A 86 -10.11 -16.65 -15.29
N ARG A 87 -9.01 -16.74 -14.54
CA ARG A 87 -7.69 -17.11 -15.06
C ARG A 87 -6.98 -18.06 -14.10
N ALA A 88 -6.54 -19.20 -14.62
CA ALA A 88 -5.70 -20.16 -13.90
C ALA A 88 -4.32 -19.55 -13.62
N PHE A 89 -3.73 -19.85 -12.46
CA PHE A 89 -2.41 -19.31 -12.12
C PHE A 89 -1.32 -19.82 -13.05
N GLY A 90 -0.56 -18.89 -13.64
CA GLY A 90 0.53 -19.21 -14.57
C GLY A 90 0.07 -19.84 -15.89
N GLY A 91 -1.23 -19.86 -16.17
CA GLY A 91 -1.82 -20.37 -17.40
C GLY A 91 -2.37 -19.26 -18.28
N ASP A 92 -2.42 -19.52 -19.58
CA ASP A 92 -3.03 -18.62 -20.57
C ASP A 92 -4.55 -18.85 -20.70
N GLU A 93 -5.08 -19.90 -20.07
CA GLU A 93 -6.49 -20.24 -20.15
C GLU A 93 -7.35 -19.25 -19.35
N THR A 94 -8.40 -18.74 -20.01
CA THR A 94 -9.34 -17.81 -19.42
C THR A 94 -10.78 -18.19 -19.73
N HIS A 95 -11.67 -17.97 -18.76
CA HIS A 95 -13.11 -18.09 -18.96
C HIS A 95 -13.78 -16.75 -18.67
N LEU A 96 -14.78 -16.39 -19.47
CA LEU A 96 -15.55 -15.16 -19.30
C LEU A 96 -16.96 -15.46 -18.85
N PHE A 97 -17.43 -14.70 -17.88
CA PHE A 97 -18.76 -14.83 -17.34
C PHE A 97 -19.44 -13.47 -17.24
N ARG A 98 -20.76 -13.44 -17.43
CA ARG A 98 -21.59 -12.26 -17.15
C ARG A 98 -21.62 -12.00 -15.64
N GLU A 99 -21.78 -10.75 -15.25
CA GLU A 99 -21.98 -10.34 -13.84
C GLU A 99 -23.11 -11.13 -13.14
N SER A 100 -24.12 -11.58 -13.89
CA SER A 100 -25.24 -12.37 -13.36
C SER A 100 -24.85 -13.66 -12.63
N ILE A 101 -23.60 -14.14 -12.76
CA ILE A 101 -23.13 -15.28 -11.96
C ILE A 101 -23.20 -15.02 -10.46
N GLU A 102 -23.12 -13.75 -10.02
CA GLU A 102 -23.26 -13.36 -8.61
C GLU A 102 -24.63 -13.70 -8.02
N ASN A 103 -25.67 -13.80 -8.87
CA ASN A 103 -27.03 -14.14 -8.45
C ASN A 103 -27.29 -15.66 -8.41
N SER A 104 -26.28 -16.47 -8.71
CA SER A 104 -26.44 -17.93 -8.75
C SER A 104 -26.20 -18.55 -7.37
N GLN A 105 -26.89 -19.66 -7.08
CA GLN A 105 -26.66 -20.43 -5.85
C GLN A 105 -25.20 -20.92 -5.72
N ALA A 106 -24.52 -21.14 -6.85
CA ALA A 106 -23.12 -21.55 -6.87
C ALA A 106 -22.19 -20.44 -6.34
N TRP A 107 -22.56 -19.17 -6.51
CA TRP A 107 -21.76 -18.04 -6.03
C TRP A 107 -21.57 -18.08 -4.51
N ASP A 108 -22.66 -18.31 -3.77
CA ASP A 108 -22.64 -18.41 -2.29
C ASP A 108 -21.72 -19.53 -1.79
N SER A 109 -21.51 -20.56 -2.61
CA SER A 109 -20.66 -21.71 -2.28
C SER A 109 -19.17 -21.47 -2.51
N LEU A 110 -18.78 -20.42 -3.24
CA LEU A 110 -17.36 -20.13 -3.58
C LEU A 110 -16.48 -19.97 -2.34
N VAL A 111 -17.02 -19.35 -1.27
CA VAL A 111 -16.29 -19.11 -0.01
C VAL A 111 -16.01 -20.43 0.73
N GLN A 112 -16.91 -21.41 0.58
CA GLN A 112 -16.85 -22.66 1.35
C GLN A 112 -16.13 -23.77 0.58
N THR A 113 -16.47 -23.94 -0.69
CA THR A 113 -16.01 -25.03 -1.55
C THR A 113 -15.85 -24.50 -2.97
N PRO A 114 -14.77 -23.74 -3.27
CA PRO A 114 -14.53 -23.24 -4.61
C PRO A 114 -14.32 -24.41 -5.58
N PRO A 115 -15.03 -24.44 -6.74
CA PRO A 115 -14.84 -25.48 -7.76
C PRO A 115 -13.42 -25.41 -8.33
N SER A 116 -12.96 -26.48 -9.00
CA SER A 116 -11.71 -26.37 -9.78
C SER A 116 -11.90 -25.38 -10.94
N PHE A 117 -10.80 -24.89 -11.50
CA PHE A 117 -10.84 -24.00 -12.66
C PHE A 117 -11.63 -24.65 -13.83
N ASP A 118 -11.34 -25.91 -14.15
CA ASP A 118 -12.00 -26.68 -15.20
C ASP A 118 -13.51 -26.90 -14.97
N GLU A 119 -13.97 -26.84 -13.72
CA GLU A 119 -15.38 -27.00 -13.36
C GLU A 119 -16.16 -25.70 -13.50
N LEU A 120 -15.50 -24.53 -13.51
CA LEU A 120 -16.17 -23.22 -13.56
C LEU A 120 -17.14 -23.08 -14.74
N PRO A 121 -16.79 -23.44 -15.99
CA PRO A 121 -17.71 -23.31 -17.12
C PRO A 121 -18.99 -24.12 -16.94
N ARG A 122 -18.92 -25.25 -16.23
CA ARG A 122 -20.08 -26.10 -15.94
C ARG A 122 -20.91 -25.53 -14.78
N VAL A 123 -20.25 -25.08 -13.72
CA VAL A 123 -20.90 -24.50 -12.53
C VAL A 123 -21.64 -23.21 -12.89
N PHE A 124 -21.03 -22.36 -13.73
CA PHE A 124 -21.58 -21.08 -14.16
C PHE A 124 -22.06 -21.10 -15.62
N ALA A 125 -22.56 -22.25 -16.11
CA ALA A 125 -22.95 -22.44 -17.51
C ALA A 125 -23.91 -21.37 -18.05
N ASN A 126 -24.83 -20.88 -17.21
CA ASN A 126 -25.81 -19.85 -17.61
C ASN A 126 -25.19 -18.45 -17.77
N GLY A 127 -24.04 -18.19 -17.14
CA GLY A 127 -23.32 -16.93 -17.22
C GLY A 127 -22.14 -16.96 -18.19
N LEU A 128 -21.74 -18.14 -18.68
CA LEU A 128 -20.58 -18.31 -19.54
C LEU A 128 -20.76 -17.56 -20.87
N ILE A 129 -19.78 -16.72 -21.22
CA ILE A 129 -19.71 -16.00 -22.48
C ILE A 129 -18.86 -16.82 -23.44
N LEU A 130 -19.50 -17.40 -24.47
CA LEU A 130 -18.82 -18.15 -25.52
C LEU A 130 -18.30 -17.18 -26.58
N GLY A 131 -16.97 -17.03 -26.70
CA GLY A 131 -16.35 -16.14 -27.68
C GLY A 131 -14.85 -15.97 -27.47
N SER A 132 -14.20 -15.25 -28.38
CA SER A 132 -12.83 -14.78 -28.17
C SER A 132 -12.79 -13.88 -26.95
N SER A 133 -11.85 -14.15 -26.04
CA SER A 133 -11.61 -13.30 -24.88
C SER A 133 -11.47 -11.85 -25.36
N PRO A 134 -12.17 -10.87 -24.75
CA PRO A 134 -11.85 -9.48 -25.02
C PRO A 134 -10.35 -9.35 -24.81
N ALA A 135 -9.67 -8.68 -25.74
CA ALA A 135 -8.28 -8.36 -25.55
C ALA A 135 -8.22 -7.42 -24.34
N LEU A 136 -8.11 -8.00 -23.14
CA LEU A 136 -7.81 -7.27 -21.93
C LEU A 136 -6.43 -6.69 -22.21
N ALA A 137 -6.42 -5.41 -22.54
CA ALA A 137 -5.18 -4.69 -22.78
C ALA A 137 -4.28 -4.95 -21.57
N THR A 138 -3.07 -5.43 -21.84
CA THR A 138 -2.08 -5.64 -20.80
C THR A 138 -1.66 -4.25 -20.32
N ALA A 139 -2.16 -3.85 -19.15
CA ALA A 139 -1.83 -2.55 -18.60
C ALA A 139 -0.32 -2.49 -18.36
N ALA A 140 0.32 -1.40 -18.77
CA ALA A 140 1.72 -1.16 -18.42
C ALA A 140 1.79 -0.99 -16.90
N ALA A 141 2.61 -1.79 -16.22
CA ALA A 141 2.74 -1.72 -14.78
C ALA A 141 4.20 -1.62 -14.36
N HIS A 142 4.46 -0.80 -13.33
CA HIS A 142 5.71 -0.85 -12.59
C HIS A 142 5.49 -1.52 -11.26
N TRP A 143 6.43 -2.38 -10.89
CA TRP A 143 6.49 -2.94 -9.56
C TRP A 143 7.78 -2.54 -8.87
N PHE A 144 7.62 -1.95 -7.70
CA PHE A 144 8.69 -1.51 -6.82
C PHE A 144 8.62 -2.29 -5.50
N ASP A 145 9.64 -3.07 -5.17
CA ASP A 145 9.75 -3.74 -3.87
C ASP A 145 11.10 -3.49 -3.19
N SER A 146 11.24 -3.98 -1.96
CA SER A 146 12.46 -3.79 -1.17
C SER A 146 13.63 -4.69 -1.57
N GLY A 147 13.40 -5.74 -2.36
CA GLY A 147 14.37 -6.79 -2.70
C GLY A 147 14.85 -6.77 -4.16
N SER A 148 14.11 -6.09 -5.04
CA SER A 148 14.48 -5.87 -6.42
C SER A 148 15.03 -4.47 -6.57
N ASP A 149 16.31 -4.35 -6.89
CA ASP A 149 16.88 -3.08 -7.38
C ASP A 149 16.30 -2.69 -8.76
N SER A 150 15.43 -3.48 -9.39
CA SER A 150 14.51 -2.98 -10.44
C SER A 150 13.41 -3.95 -10.91
N VAL A 151 12.38 -3.25 -11.40
CA VAL A 151 11.33 -3.49 -12.41
C VAL A 151 11.67 -4.44 -13.58
N GLY A 152 10.70 -5.29 -13.93
CA GLY A 152 10.47 -5.78 -15.31
C GLY A 152 11.48 -6.78 -15.87
N THR A 153 11.11 -7.46 -16.95
CA THR A 153 11.79 -8.65 -17.52
C THR A 153 13.24 -8.45 -17.97
N ASP A 154 13.77 -7.22 -18.00
CA ASP A 154 14.98 -6.89 -18.76
C ASP A 154 16.18 -6.39 -17.93
N GLY A 155 16.14 -6.43 -16.59
CA GLY A 155 17.36 -6.45 -15.76
C GLY A 155 17.42 -5.52 -14.54
N ARG A 156 18.33 -5.88 -13.63
CA ARG A 156 18.75 -5.13 -12.42
C ARG A 156 19.37 -3.80 -12.84
N GLY A 157 18.74 -2.67 -12.57
CA GLY A 157 19.27 -1.34 -12.87
C GLY A 157 19.68 -0.63 -11.60
N SER A 158 20.94 -0.19 -11.50
CA SER A 158 21.34 0.70 -10.40
C SER A 158 20.85 2.13 -10.65
N LEU A 159 20.86 2.97 -9.62
CA LEU A 159 20.62 4.41 -9.78
C LEU A 159 21.61 5.04 -10.77
N ASP A 160 22.86 4.59 -10.77
CA ASP A 160 23.89 5.10 -11.66
C ASP A 160 23.58 4.74 -13.12
N ASP A 161 23.20 3.48 -13.40
CA ASP A 161 22.79 3.05 -14.76
C ASP A 161 21.56 3.82 -15.25
N PHE A 162 20.59 4.05 -14.36
CA PHE A 162 19.39 4.82 -14.66
C PHE A 162 19.73 6.26 -15.04
N LEU A 163 20.58 6.91 -14.25
CA LEU A 163 21.03 8.28 -14.49
C LEU A 163 21.82 8.38 -15.79
N GLU A 164 22.79 7.48 -16.00
CA GLU A 164 23.59 7.44 -17.22
C GLU A 164 22.72 7.32 -18.47
N ARG A 165 21.75 6.38 -18.45
CA ARG A 165 20.83 6.17 -19.56
C ARG A 165 20.00 7.42 -19.87
N ILE A 166 19.39 8.05 -18.86
CA ILE A 166 18.54 9.23 -19.09
C ILE A 166 19.37 10.43 -19.57
N LEU A 167 20.56 10.63 -19.02
CA LEU A 167 21.45 11.69 -19.45
C LEU A 167 21.95 11.46 -20.89
N GLU A 168 22.26 10.21 -21.26
CA GLU A 168 22.62 9.85 -22.64
C GLU A 168 21.44 10.06 -23.60
N GLU A 169 20.25 9.57 -23.27
CA GLU A 169 19.02 9.78 -24.07
C GLU A 169 18.79 11.28 -24.34
N ARG A 170 19.02 12.15 -23.32
CA ARG A 170 18.97 13.60 -23.51
C ARG A 170 20.09 14.12 -24.40
N ARG A 171 21.35 13.69 -24.20
CA ARG A 171 22.49 14.11 -25.04
C ARG A 171 22.24 13.78 -26.50
N GLU A 172 21.77 12.57 -26.79
CA GLU A 172 21.43 12.13 -28.15
C GLU A 172 20.26 12.94 -28.74
N ALA A 173 19.21 13.18 -27.96
CA ALA A 173 18.09 14.02 -28.38
C ALA A 173 18.55 15.44 -28.72
N PHE A 174 19.39 16.05 -27.86
CA PHE A 174 19.96 17.36 -28.08
C PHE A 174 20.87 17.39 -29.32
N HIS A 175 21.74 16.39 -29.51
CA HIS A 175 22.59 16.29 -30.70
C HIS A 175 21.79 16.16 -31.99
N ARG A 176 20.67 15.41 -31.98
CA ARG A 176 19.75 15.34 -33.13
C ARG A 176 19.08 16.68 -33.38
N PHE A 177 18.62 17.35 -32.32
CA PHE A 177 18.00 18.66 -32.40
C PHE A 177 18.97 19.73 -32.94
N LEU A 178 20.22 19.74 -32.46
CA LEU A 178 21.28 20.64 -32.92
C LEU A 178 21.60 20.48 -34.42
N ARG A 179 21.49 19.26 -34.95
CA ARG A 179 21.74 18.95 -36.37
C ARG A 179 20.55 19.24 -37.29
N SER A 180 19.41 19.67 -36.75
CA SER A 180 18.22 19.98 -37.56
C SER A 180 18.50 21.17 -38.50
N THR A 181 17.83 21.19 -39.65
CA THR A 181 18.00 22.27 -40.64
C THR A 181 17.60 23.64 -40.10
N GLU A 182 16.64 23.68 -39.17
CA GLU A 182 16.10 24.90 -38.56
C GLU A 182 17.04 25.54 -37.53
N ASN A 183 18.09 24.82 -37.11
CA ASN A 183 19.02 25.25 -36.07
C ASN A 183 20.41 25.59 -36.59
N ARG A 184 20.66 25.46 -37.91
CA ARG A 184 21.99 25.67 -38.52
C ARG A 184 22.56 27.08 -38.35
N ASP A 185 21.67 28.08 -38.34
CA ASP A 185 22.05 29.49 -38.26
C ASP A 185 21.96 30.04 -36.82
N LYS A 186 21.56 29.21 -35.86
CA LYS A 186 21.44 29.60 -34.44
C LYS A 186 22.74 29.30 -33.69
N THR A 187 23.02 30.10 -32.67
CA THR A 187 24.09 29.80 -31.70
C THR A 187 23.70 28.60 -30.83
N VAL A 188 24.69 27.90 -30.26
CA VAL A 188 24.45 26.76 -29.36
C VAL A 188 23.51 27.15 -28.21
N ALA A 189 23.71 28.32 -27.61
CA ALA A 189 22.87 28.83 -26.52
C ALA A 189 21.40 29.04 -26.94
N GLU A 190 21.15 29.58 -28.14
CA GLU A 190 19.79 29.72 -28.67
C GLU A 190 19.14 28.36 -28.96
N VAL A 191 19.93 27.39 -29.43
CA VAL A 191 19.45 26.02 -29.67
C VAL A 191 19.14 25.30 -28.35
N GLU A 192 19.92 25.50 -27.29
CA GLU A 192 19.64 24.97 -25.96
C GLU A 192 18.32 25.50 -25.39
N VAL A 193 18.12 26.83 -25.45
CA VAL A 193 16.85 27.44 -25.01
C VAL A 193 15.67 26.89 -25.83
N ALA A 194 15.84 26.79 -27.15
CA ALA A 194 14.82 26.22 -28.03
C ALA A 194 14.54 24.74 -27.72
N PHE A 195 15.58 23.94 -27.47
CA PHE A 195 15.48 22.54 -27.13
C PHE A 195 14.69 22.33 -25.84
N GLU A 196 15.02 23.07 -24.78
CA GLU A 196 14.31 23.00 -23.50
C GLU A 196 12.83 23.41 -23.63
N SER A 197 12.50 24.32 -24.57
CA SER A 197 11.12 24.73 -24.82
C SER A 197 10.30 23.76 -25.69
N THR A 198 10.94 22.92 -26.50
CA THR A 198 10.26 22.11 -27.53
C THR A 198 10.40 20.61 -27.33
N SER A 199 11.43 20.16 -26.61
CA SER A 199 11.61 18.76 -26.27
C SER A 199 11.06 18.53 -24.87
N PRO A 200 9.90 17.87 -24.71
CA PRO A 200 9.42 17.46 -23.40
C PRO A 200 10.40 16.44 -22.82
N SER A 201 11.38 16.93 -22.07
CA SER A 201 12.29 16.07 -21.33
C SER A 201 11.64 15.71 -19.99
N SER A 202 11.89 14.50 -19.53
CA SER A 202 11.50 14.06 -18.19
C SER A 202 12.34 14.72 -17.09
N LEU A 203 13.42 15.43 -17.46
CA LEU A 203 14.38 16.01 -16.50
C LEU A 203 13.80 17.08 -15.57
N PRO A 204 12.98 18.04 -16.02
CA PRO A 204 12.35 19.01 -15.11
C PRO A 204 11.46 18.32 -14.08
N GLN A 205 10.67 17.33 -14.50
CA GLN A 205 9.80 16.57 -13.60
C GLN A 205 10.64 15.74 -12.63
N LEU A 206 11.67 15.04 -13.11
CA LEU A 206 12.63 14.33 -12.26
C LEU A 206 13.30 15.25 -11.24
N ARG A 207 13.80 16.41 -11.69
CA ARG A 207 14.45 17.40 -10.83
C ARG A 207 13.50 17.84 -9.73
N GLU A 208 12.25 18.15 -10.07
CA GLU A 208 11.25 18.58 -9.09
C GLU A 208 10.94 17.46 -8.07
N SER A 209 10.60 16.26 -8.56
CA SER A 209 10.25 15.11 -7.71
C SER A 209 11.43 14.70 -6.81
N TRP A 210 12.65 14.66 -7.33
CA TRP A 210 13.85 14.33 -6.56
C TRP A 210 14.24 15.46 -5.61
N SER A 211 14.08 16.73 -5.98
CA SER A 211 14.37 17.85 -5.06
C SER A 211 13.48 17.79 -3.83
N ARG A 212 12.18 17.49 -4.00
CA ARG A 212 11.26 17.32 -2.85
C ARG A 212 11.62 16.14 -1.97
N LEU A 213 12.08 15.02 -2.55
CA LEU A 213 12.53 13.85 -1.80
C LEU A 213 13.86 14.09 -1.06
N LEU A 214 14.79 14.84 -1.67
CA LEU A 214 16.15 15.05 -1.17
C LEU A 214 16.25 16.19 -0.16
N ALA A 215 15.41 17.22 -0.26
CA ALA A 215 15.48 18.42 0.56
C ALA A 215 15.41 18.14 2.08
N PRO A 216 14.53 17.25 2.60
CA PRO A 216 14.51 16.93 4.03
C PRO A 216 15.80 16.26 4.53
N ALA A 217 16.57 15.64 3.62
CA ALA A 217 17.84 15.00 3.92
C ALA A 217 19.05 15.94 3.76
N GLY A 218 18.85 17.22 3.44
CA GLY A 218 19.92 18.20 3.24
C GLY A 218 20.71 17.98 1.94
N PHE A 219 20.03 17.46 0.92
CA PHE A 219 20.59 17.23 -0.41
C PHE A 219 19.80 17.98 -1.48
N HIS A 220 20.51 18.36 -2.53
CA HIS A 220 19.95 18.97 -3.73
C HIS A 220 20.43 18.24 -4.97
N ILE A 221 19.73 18.46 -6.08
CA ILE A 221 20.04 17.80 -7.34
C ILE A 221 20.22 18.80 -8.49
N ASP A 222 21.29 18.60 -9.25
CA ASP A 222 21.58 19.33 -10.48
C ASP A 222 22.00 18.36 -11.59
N LEU A 223 21.03 17.97 -12.40
CA LEU A 223 21.21 17.05 -13.54
C LEU A 223 22.02 17.65 -14.70
N GLY A 224 22.36 18.93 -14.64
CA GLY A 224 23.20 19.61 -15.63
C GLY A 224 24.69 19.63 -15.28
N ASN A 225 25.07 19.20 -14.08
CA ASN A 225 26.43 19.37 -13.57
C ASN A 225 27.37 18.22 -13.97
N GLU A 226 28.55 18.57 -14.50
CA GLU A 226 29.58 17.59 -14.88
C GLU A 226 30.21 16.84 -13.69
N SER A 227 30.17 17.43 -12.49
CA SER A 227 30.74 16.82 -11.28
C SER A 227 29.85 15.74 -10.66
N GLY A 228 28.67 15.51 -11.22
CA GLY A 228 27.67 14.57 -10.73
C GLY A 228 26.38 15.27 -10.28
N PRO A 229 25.29 14.51 -10.13
CA PRO A 229 23.97 15.13 -9.98
C PRO A 229 23.61 15.55 -8.56
N PHE A 230 24.28 15.04 -7.51
CA PHE A 230 23.87 15.28 -6.11
C PHE A 230 24.82 16.24 -5.38
N PHE A 231 24.25 17.12 -4.56
CA PHE A 231 24.95 18.14 -3.79
C PHE A 231 24.45 18.18 -2.35
N ASP A 232 25.31 18.55 -1.41
CA ASP A 232 24.89 18.88 -0.04
C ASP A 232 24.35 20.32 0.06
N ASP A 233 23.79 20.70 1.21
CA ASP A 233 23.32 22.07 1.48
C ASP A 233 24.38 23.17 1.31
N LYS A 234 25.67 22.80 1.28
CA LYS A 234 26.79 23.73 1.07
C LYS A 234 27.22 23.80 -0.40
N GLY A 235 26.56 23.08 -1.29
CA GLY A 235 26.87 23.02 -2.71
C GLY A 235 28.08 22.13 -3.04
N ASN A 236 28.54 21.28 -2.11
CA ASN A 236 29.61 20.34 -2.42
C ASN A 236 29.04 19.11 -3.14
N PRO A 237 29.71 18.60 -4.19
CA PRO A 237 29.26 17.39 -4.88
C PRO A 237 29.30 16.18 -3.93
N VAL A 238 28.25 15.39 -3.98
CA VAL A 238 28.06 14.19 -3.17
C VAL A 238 28.03 12.98 -4.10
N SER A 239 28.95 12.05 -3.89
CA SER A 239 28.90 10.77 -4.59
C SER A 239 27.61 10.03 -4.24
N PRO A 240 26.91 9.41 -5.22
CA PRO A 240 25.75 8.56 -4.97
C PRO A 240 26.00 7.51 -3.88
N ALA A 241 27.24 6.99 -3.77
CA ALA A 241 27.63 6.03 -2.74
C ALA A 241 27.43 6.53 -1.29
N ARG A 242 27.37 7.86 -1.07
CA ARG A 242 27.11 8.47 0.24
C ARG A 242 25.62 8.57 0.57
N LEU A 243 24.74 8.39 -0.42
CA LEU A 243 23.31 8.28 -0.18
C LEU A 243 23.03 6.92 0.48
N GLY A 244 22.17 6.90 1.49
CA GLY A 244 21.71 5.65 2.09
C GLY A 244 20.96 4.80 1.06
N GLU A 245 21.03 3.48 1.18
CA GLU A 245 20.48 2.55 0.18
C GLU A 245 18.97 2.74 -0.06
N SER A 246 18.21 2.94 1.03
CA SER A 246 16.78 3.23 0.97
C SER A 246 16.47 4.51 0.19
N LEU A 247 17.31 5.55 0.36
CA LEU A 247 17.14 6.82 -0.34
C LEU A 247 17.48 6.67 -1.83
N LYS A 248 18.56 5.97 -2.18
CA LYS A 248 18.88 5.65 -3.58
C LYS A 248 17.74 4.92 -4.27
N ARG A 249 17.16 3.94 -3.58
CA ARG A 249 16.01 3.17 -4.08
C ARG A 249 14.79 4.06 -4.30
N ALA A 250 14.45 4.91 -3.33
CA ALA A 250 13.34 5.85 -3.47
C ALA A 250 13.55 6.81 -4.64
N ILE A 251 14.76 7.33 -4.83
CA ILE A 251 15.15 8.15 -5.99
C ILE A 251 14.95 7.35 -7.28
N LEU A 252 15.51 6.15 -7.37
CA LEU A 252 15.39 5.30 -8.56
C LEU A 252 13.92 4.99 -8.91
N HIS A 253 13.13 4.53 -7.95
CA HIS A 253 11.72 4.17 -8.17
C HIS A 253 10.89 5.36 -8.61
N LEU A 254 11.03 6.50 -7.92
CA LEU A 254 10.34 7.73 -8.30
C LEU A 254 10.78 8.20 -9.68
N GLY A 255 12.07 8.04 -10.02
CA GLY A 255 12.60 8.40 -11.32
C GLY A 255 12.04 7.52 -12.45
N ILE A 256 11.94 6.21 -12.22
CA ILE A 256 11.32 5.28 -13.18
C ILE A 256 9.86 5.67 -13.38
N ALA A 257 9.10 5.87 -12.31
CA ALA A 257 7.69 6.25 -12.39
C ALA A 257 7.49 7.60 -13.12
N ALA A 258 8.39 8.56 -12.92
CA ALA A 258 8.33 9.87 -13.57
C ALA A 258 8.68 9.83 -15.07
N THR A 259 9.49 8.87 -15.50
CA THR A 259 10.06 8.84 -16.86
C THR A 259 9.39 7.81 -17.76
N ARG A 260 8.74 6.82 -17.17
CA ARG A 260 8.09 5.72 -17.88
C ARG A 260 6.63 5.70 -17.43
N PRO A 261 5.70 6.29 -18.20
CA PRO A 261 4.29 6.22 -17.84
C PRO A 261 3.87 4.76 -17.74
N ALA A 262 3.07 4.48 -16.73
CA ALA A 262 2.44 3.19 -16.50
C ALA A 262 0.97 3.45 -16.19
N ASP A 263 0.15 2.45 -16.44
CA ASP A 263 -1.26 2.44 -16.07
C ASP A 263 -1.41 2.05 -14.58
N VAL A 264 -0.46 1.30 -14.02
CA VAL A 264 -0.49 0.82 -12.62
C VAL A 264 0.89 0.91 -11.96
N LEU A 265 0.92 1.37 -10.71
CA LEU A 265 2.11 1.40 -9.85
C LEU A 265 1.89 0.52 -8.61
N PHE A 266 2.69 -0.54 -8.49
CA PHE A 266 2.74 -1.40 -7.30
C PHE A 266 3.92 -1.00 -6.41
N LEU A 267 3.63 -0.55 -5.19
CA LEU A 267 4.63 -0.18 -4.18
C LEU A 267 4.58 -1.18 -3.02
N ASP A 268 5.52 -2.13 -2.95
CA ASP A 268 5.64 -3.10 -1.86
C ASP A 268 6.73 -2.66 -0.87
N LEU A 269 6.29 -2.24 0.32
CA LEU A 269 7.12 -1.69 1.40
C LEU A 269 8.02 -0.52 0.93
N PRO A 270 7.47 0.50 0.25
CA PRO A 270 8.25 1.58 -0.33
C PRO A 270 8.99 2.42 0.72
N GLU A 271 8.55 2.39 1.98
CA GLU A 271 9.17 3.09 3.11
C GLU A 271 10.42 2.41 3.69
N THR A 272 10.75 1.18 3.24
CA THR A 272 11.72 0.33 3.94
C THR A 272 13.06 1.04 4.13
N GLY A 273 13.41 1.32 5.38
CA GLY A 273 14.66 1.98 5.76
C GLY A 273 14.74 3.47 5.42
N LEU A 274 13.63 4.12 5.04
CA LEU A 274 13.54 5.58 4.92
C LEU A 274 13.32 6.23 6.28
N HIS A 275 13.76 7.48 6.41
CA HIS A 275 13.45 8.32 7.56
C HIS A 275 11.93 8.57 7.63
N PRO A 276 11.28 8.59 8.82
CA PRO A 276 9.83 8.77 8.94
C PRO A 276 9.26 9.98 8.19
N GLU A 277 9.98 11.10 8.17
CA GLU A 277 9.59 12.31 7.44
C GLU A 277 9.54 12.10 5.93
N LEU A 278 10.49 11.33 5.37
CA LEU A 278 10.47 10.96 3.95
C LEU A 278 9.35 9.98 3.65
N SER A 279 9.12 9.00 4.54
CA SER A 279 8.02 8.04 4.40
C SER A 279 6.67 8.75 4.35
N GLN A 280 6.46 9.78 5.17
CA GLN A 280 5.20 10.52 5.21
C GLN A 280 4.91 11.30 3.92
N SER A 281 5.93 11.77 3.21
CA SER A 281 5.77 12.54 1.96
C SER A 281 5.78 11.66 0.72
N LEU A 282 6.19 10.39 0.83
CA LEU A 282 6.48 9.52 -0.30
C LEU A 282 5.27 9.31 -1.23
N ILE A 283 4.08 9.09 -0.66
CA ILE A 283 2.87 8.85 -1.46
C ILE A 283 2.50 10.11 -2.25
N GLU A 284 2.53 11.29 -1.63
CA GLU A 284 2.28 12.57 -2.32
C GLU A 284 3.26 12.82 -3.47
N LEU A 285 4.52 12.40 -3.33
CA LEU A 285 5.47 12.47 -4.43
C LEU A 285 5.02 11.63 -5.62
N TYR A 286 4.56 10.40 -5.42
CA TYR A 286 4.00 9.58 -6.50
C TYR A 286 2.71 10.19 -7.09
N ARG A 287 1.83 10.77 -6.26
CA ARG A 287 0.63 11.48 -6.75
C ARG A 287 1.00 12.64 -7.66
N SER A 288 2.06 13.38 -7.30
CA SER A 288 2.51 14.55 -8.06
C SER A 288 3.10 14.23 -9.45
N LEU A 289 3.38 12.95 -9.75
CA LEU A 289 3.89 12.54 -11.06
C LEU A 289 2.84 12.59 -12.16
N SER A 290 1.55 12.54 -11.80
CA SER A 290 0.44 12.62 -12.75
C SER A 290 -0.59 13.59 -12.20
N PRO A 291 -0.43 14.91 -12.47
CA PRO A 291 -1.32 15.94 -11.93
C PRO A 291 -2.72 15.93 -12.56
N ASP A 292 -2.91 15.19 -13.65
CA ASP A 292 -4.20 14.98 -14.30
C ASP A 292 -4.85 13.71 -13.73
N ASP A 293 -6.01 13.87 -13.08
CA ASP A 293 -6.75 12.76 -12.46
C ASP A 293 -7.19 11.71 -13.49
N GLU A 294 -7.41 12.09 -14.75
CA GLU A 294 -7.80 11.15 -15.82
C GLU A 294 -6.62 10.31 -16.33
N ALA A 295 -5.38 10.79 -16.18
CA ALA A 295 -4.15 10.12 -16.64
C ALA A 295 -3.35 9.50 -15.48
N ARG A 296 -3.93 9.45 -14.28
CA ARG A 296 -3.24 8.98 -13.08
C ARG A 296 -3.23 7.45 -13.03
N PRO A 297 -2.07 6.80 -12.82
CA PRO A 297 -2.01 5.36 -12.67
C PRO A 297 -2.79 4.88 -11.45
N LEU A 298 -3.33 3.67 -11.53
CA LEU A 298 -3.79 2.94 -10.35
C LEU A 298 -2.62 2.76 -9.39
N LEU A 299 -2.71 3.38 -8.22
CA LEU A 299 -1.67 3.30 -7.19
C LEU A 299 -2.02 2.25 -6.15
N VAL A 300 -1.25 1.16 -6.12
CA VAL A 300 -1.43 0.06 -5.17
C VAL A 300 -0.25 0.03 -4.22
N VAL A 301 -0.50 0.16 -2.91
CA VAL A 301 0.57 0.17 -1.90
C VAL A 301 0.39 -0.95 -0.90
N ALA A 302 1.45 -1.71 -0.60
CA ALA A 302 1.50 -2.65 0.51
C ALA A 302 2.50 -2.09 1.52
N THR A 303 2.07 -1.90 2.77
CA THR A 303 2.91 -1.22 3.77
C THR A 303 2.74 -1.83 5.15
N HIS A 304 3.80 -1.69 5.95
CA HIS A 304 3.77 -1.91 7.39
C HIS A 304 3.84 -0.59 8.18
N CYS A 305 3.84 0.54 7.48
CA CYS A 305 4.05 1.85 8.06
C CYS A 305 2.75 2.62 8.20
N PRO A 306 2.34 2.98 9.43
CA PRO A 306 1.18 3.83 9.67
C PRO A 306 1.25 5.19 8.98
N LEU A 307 2.46 5.73 8.75
CA LEU A 307 2.66 7.02 8.06
C LEU A 307 2.37 6.93 6.56
N ILE A 308 2.63 5.79 5.93
CA ILE A 308 2.23 5.54 4.55
C ILE A 308 0.72 5.32 4.49
N ALA A 309 0.19 4.48 5.39
CA ALA A 309 -1.24 4.19 5.45
C ALA A 309 -2.09 5.46 5.69
N SER A 310 -1.61 6.42 6.49
CA SER A 310 -2.32 7.67 6.76
C SER A 310 -2.47 8.58 5.54
N SER A 311 -1.71 8.32 4.46
CA SER A 311 -1.85 9.02 3.19
C SER A 311 -3.10 8.58 2.40
N PHE A 312 -3.83 7.56 2.86
CA PHE A 312 -5.03 7.03 2.20
C PHE A 312 -6.27 7.24 3.09
N PRO A 313 -7.44 7.59 2.51
CA PRO A 313 -8.69 7.63 3.26
C PRO A 313 -9.11 6.20 3.70
N PRO A 314 -9.90 6.05 4.78
CA PRO A 314 -10.30 4.74 5.31
C PRO A 314 -10.95 3.83 4.25
N SER A 315 -11.79 4.38 3.38
CA SER A 315 -12.44 3.65 2.27
C SER A 315 -11.46 3.06 1.24
N ARG A 316 -10.20 3.49 1.25
CA ARG A 316 -9.12 3.02 0.36
C ARG A 316 -8.03 2.27 1.11
N ARG A 317 -8.29 1.85 2.35
CA ARG A 317 -7.36 1.03 3.16
C ARG A 317 -7.99 -0.32 3.43
N PHE A 318 -7.20 -1.36 3.18
CA PHE A 318 -7.62 -2.75 3.38
C PHE A 318 -6.63 -3.43 4.33
N ARG A 319 -7.14 -3.84 5.50
CA ARG A 319 -6.37 -4.59 6.48
C ARG A 319 -6.42 -6.07 6.13
N MET A 320 -5.24 -6.66 5.97
CA MET A 320 -5.08 -8.07 5.69
C MET A 320 -4.63 -8.82 6.94
N GLU A 321 -5.47 -9.74 7.39
CA GLU A 321 -5.24 -10.56 8.59
C GLU A 321 -5.19 -12.03 8.23
N ARG A 322 -4.59 -12.83 9.12
CA ARG A 322 -4.59 -14.27 8.98
C ARG A 322 -5.47 -14.87 10.08
N ASP A 323 -6.51 -15.59 9.67
CA ASP A 323 -7.40 -16.35 10.53
C ASP A 323 -7.15 -17.85 10.29
N GLY A 324 -6.24 -18.42 11.07
CA GLY A 324 -5.73 -19.78 10.88
C GLY A 324 -5.06 -19.98 9.51
N ASN A 325 -5.67 -20.79 8.65
CA ASN A 325 -5.20 -21.05 7.28
C ASN A 325 -5.82 -20.11 6.23
N ARG A 326 -6.69 -19.18 6.64
CA ARG A 326 -7.35 -18.24 5.73
C ARG A 326 -6.76 -16.85 5.89
N SER A 327 -6.67 -16.10 4.80
CA SER A 327 -6.43 -14.66 4.87
C SER A 327 -7.77 -13.95 4.77
N ARG A 328 -8.01 -13.02 5.70
CA ARG A 328 -9.19 -12.16 5.70
C ARG A 328 -8.76 -10.76 5.30
N LEU A 329 -9.45 -10.20 4.32
CA LEU A 329 -9.30 -8.79 3.97
C LEU A 329 -10.50 -8.02 4.53
N THR A 330 -10.23 -6.92 5.23
CA THR A 330 -11.28 -6.06 5.79
C THR A 330 -11.03 -4.63 5.35
N ALA A 331 -12.02 -4.01 4.70
CA ALA A 331 -11.98 -2.58 4.39
C ALA A 331 -12.07 -1.76 5.69
N CYS A 332 -11.20 -0.78 5.84
CA CYS A 332 -11.14 0.06 7.03
C CYS A 332 -12.34 1.02 7.08
N GLN A 333 -12.93 1.15 8.26
CA GLN A 333 -14.11 1.99 8.45
C GLN A 333 -13.73 3.42 8.88
N PRO A 334 -14.47 4.45 8.41
CA PRO A 334 -14.14 5.85 8.68
C PRO A 334 -14.22 6.26 10.16
N GLY A 335 -14.78 5.44 11.04
CA GLY A 335 -14.94 5.72 12.48
C GLY A 335 -13.71 5.42 13.36
N GLY A 336 -12.69 4.75 12.84
CA GLY A 336 -11.44 4.52 13.58
C GLY A 336 -10.55 5.77 13.50
N GLY A 337 -10.48 6.56 14.58
CA GLY A 337 -9.76 7.82 14.75
C GLY A 337 -8.94 8.33 13.54
N SER A 338 -9.26 9.53 13.05
CA SER A 338 -8.60 10.13 11.87
C SER A 338 -7.10 10.43 12.03
N GLY A 339 -6.54 10.23 13.23
CA GLY A 339 -5.12 10.35 13.53
C GLY A 339 -4.37 9.02 13.46
N ILE A 340 -3.05 9.10 13.64
CA ILE A 340 -2.16 7.92 13.63
C ILE A 340 -2.60 6.88 14.66
N ASP A 341 -3.12 7.28 15.83
CA ASP A 341 -3.60 6.36 16.86
C ASP A 341 -4.78 5.50 16.40
N GLY A 342 -5.72 6.08 15.63
CA GLY A 342 -6.83 5.31 15.08
C GLY A 342 -6.38 4.34 14.00
N ILE A 343 -5.41 4.75 13.16
CA ILE A 343 -4.78 3.85 12.19
C ILE A 343 -4.05 2.71 12.90
N LEU A 344 -3.28 2.99 13.95
CA LEU A 344 -2.59 1.98 14.74
C LEU A 344 -3.57 0.96 15.34
N ARG A 345 -4.72 1.41 15.84
CA ARG A 345 -5.76 0.55 16.41
C ARG A 345 -6.49 -0.25 15.32
N THR A 346 -7.04 0.42 14.33
CA THR A 346 -7.96 -0.16 13.34
C THR A 346 -7.24 -0.90 12.23
N ASP A 347 -6.09 -0.42 11.77
CA ASP A 347 -5.40 -0.97 10.60
C ASP A 347 -4.25 -1.91 11.00
N PHE A 348 -3.62 -1.66 12.15
CA PHE A 348 -2.46 -2.44 12.63
C PHE A 348 -2.74 -3.31 13.85
N GLY A 349 -3.85 -3.09 14.56
CA GLY A 349 -4.23 -3.89 15.73
C GLY A 349 -3.30 -3.72 16.93
N LEU A 350 -2.63 -2.56 17.06
CA LEU A 350 -1.56 -2.32 18.04
C LEU A 350 -2.04 -1.68 19.35
N ILE A 351 -3.30 -1.24 19.43
CA ILE A 351 -3.88 -0.68 20.64
C ILE A 351 -5.05 -1.58 21.02
N GLU A 352 -4.84 -2.43 22.03
CA GLU A 352 -5.95 -3.12 22.69
C GLU A 352 -6.91 -2.05 23.21
N GLU A 353 -8.22 -2.29 23.10
CA GLU A 353 -9.17 -1.45 23.81
C GLU A 353 -8.80 -1.53 25.28
N GLU A 354 -8.27 -0.46 25.88
CA GLU A 354 -8.51 -0.25 27.29
C GLU A 354 -10.03 -0.32 27.42
N SER A 355 -10.53 -1.43 27.96
CA SER A 355 -11.95 -1.60 28.18
C SER A 355 -12.41 -0.37 28.95
N GLU A 356 -13.24 0.47 28.35
CA GLU A 356 -13.96 1.55 29.03
C GLU A 356 -15.01 0.99 30.01
N THR A 357 -14.77 -0.17 30.60
CA THR A 357 -15.29 -0.44 31.93
C THR A 357 -14.45 0.36 32.91
N PRO A 358 -14.96 1.46 33.49
CA PRO A 358 -14.32 2.01 34.68
C PRO A 358 -14.09 0.84 35.64
N PRO A 359 -12.93 0.75 36.31
CA PRO A 359 -12.73 -0.28 37.31
C PRO A 359 -13.96 -0.28 38.21
N PRO A 360 -14.58 -1.45 38.49
CA PRO A 360 -15.74 -1.51 39.36
C PRO A 360 -15.39 -0.70 40.60
N PRO A 361 -16.27 0.21 41.07
CA PRO A 361 -15.96 1.10 42.17
C PRO A 361 -15.38 0.22 43.27
N VAL A 362 -14.09 0.42 43.58
CA VAL A 362 -13.41 -0.37 44.60
C VAL A 362 -14.30 -0.24 45.82
N ALA A 363 -14.98 -1.35 46.17
CA ALA A 363 -15.84 -1.37 47.33
C ALA A 363 -14.96 -0.90 48.47
N LYS A 364 -15.27 0.28 49.03
CA LYS A 364 -14.54 0.82 50.17
C LYS A 364 -14.54 -0.29 51.20
N GLU A 365 -13.37 -0.90 51.41
CA GLU A 365 -13.22 -1.98 52.37
C GLU A 365 -13.74 -1.44 53.70
N ASP A 366 -14.82 -2.03 54.22
CA ASP A 366 -15.44 -1.61 55.46
C ASP A 366 -14.35 -1.47 56.53
N HIS A 367 -14.26 -0.30 57.17
CA HIS A 367 -13.22 0.08 58.13
C HIS A 367 -12.87 -1.02 59.17
N PRO A 368 -13.83 -1.81 59.69
CA PRO A 368 -13.53 -2.93 60.59
C PRO A 368 -12.72 -4.06 59.93
N SER A 369 -12.95 -4.31 58.65
CA SER A 369 -12.25 -5.34 57.85
C SER A 369 -10.78 -4.98 57.65
N ARG A 370 -10.50 -3.68 57.46
CA ARG A 370 -9.13 -3.16 57.31
C ARG A 370 -8.34 -3.28 58.61
N ILE A 371 -8.94 -2.88 59.75
CA ILE A 371 -8.27 -2.95 61.05
C ILE A 371 -8.01 -4.42 61.46
N LYS A 372 -8.97 -5.33 61.28
CA LYS A 372 -8.78 -6.77 61.58
C LYS A 372 -7.63 -7.40 60.78
N ARG A 373 -7.40 -6.94 59.55
CA ARG A 373 -6.27 -7.41 58.73
C ARG A 373 -4.94 -6.79 59.18
N ALA A 374 -4.94 -5.54 59.65
CA ALA A 374 -3.77 -4.88 60.23
C ALA A 374 -3.34 -5.55 61.54
N ILE A 375 -4.28 -5.87 62.43
CA ILE A 375 -4.04 -6.64 63.67
C ILE A 375 -3.36 -7.98 63.37
N ARG A 376 -3.82 -8.70 62.33
CA ARG A 376 -3.21 -10.00 61.95
C ARG A 376 -1.79 -9.89 61.40
N ARG A 377 -1.34 -8.70 61.00
CA ARG A 377 -0.06 -8.48 60.32
C ARG A 377 0.95 -7.70 61.15
N SER A 378 0.52 -6.99 62.18
CA SER A 378 1.47 -6.31 63.06
C SER A 378 2.10 -7.32 64.02
N GLU A 379 3.43 -7.29 64.09
CA GLU A 379 4.24 -8.06 65.03
C GLU A 379 4.66 -7.20 66.25
N ASN A 380 4.22 -5.94 66.30
CA ASN A 380 4.52 -4.99 67.37
C ASN A 380 3.39 -4.98 68.40
N GLU A 381 3.70 -5.33 69.66
CA GLU A 381 2.71 -5.45 70.74
C GLU A 381 2.01 -4.11 71.07
N ASP A 382 2.70 -2.98 70.98
CA ASP A 382 2.12 -1.66 71.29
C ASP A 382 1.14 -1.22 70.19
N GLU A 383 1.50 -1.42 68.93
CA GLU A 383 0.65 -1.11 67.77
C GLU A 383 -0.58 -2.04 67.73
N LEU A 384 -0.41 -3.30 68.16
CA LEU A 384 -1.51 -4.26 68.28
C LEU A 384 -2.54 -3.81 69.33
N ALA A 385 -2.08 -3.27 70.46
CA ALA A 385 -2.95 -2.79 71.53
C ALA A 385 -3.82 -1.62 71.05
N ASP A 386 -3.22 -0.64 70.36
CA ASP A 386 -3.93 0.52 69.81
C ASP A 386 -5.00 0.11 68.77
N LEU A 387 -4.65 -0.81 67.87
CA LEU A 387 -5.58 -1.30 66.83
C LEU A 387 -6.74 -2.11 67.43
N ILE A 388 -6.51 -2.84 68.52
CA ILE A 388 -7.57 -3.59 69.22
C ILE A 388 -8.55 -2.60 69.90
N ASP A 389 -8.05 -1.56 70.56
CA ASP A 389 -8.89 -0.54 71.19
C ASP A 389 -9.74 0.24 70.17
N GLU A 390 -9.18 0.49 68.98
CA GLU A 390 -9.91 1.11 67.86
C GLU A 390 -11.07 0.20 67.36
N VAL A 391 -10.86 -1.12 67.27
CA VAL A 391 -11.95 -2.05 66.92
C VAL A 391 -13.03 -2.09 68.00
N MET A 392 -12.64 -2.02 69.26
CA MET A 392 -13.57 -2.09 70.40
C MET A 392 -14.41 -0.82 70.57
N THR A 393 -13.89 0.33 70.13
CA THR A 393 -14.64 1.61 70.12
C THR A 393 -15.66 1.66 68.98
N ILE A 394 -15.37 1.06 67.83
CA ILE A 394 -16.32 0.96 66.70
C ILE A 394 -17.53 0.07 67.05
N GLY A 395 -17.38 -0.87 67.98
CA GLY A 395 -18.42 -1.82 68.40
C GLY A 395 -19.39 -1.34 69.50
N LYS A 396 -19.19 -0.15 70.08
CA LYS A 396 -20.10 0.40 71.11
C LYS A 396 -21.11 1.37 70.48
N PRO A 397 -22.37 0.98 70.24
CA PRO A 397 -23.41 1.94 69.87
C PRO A 397 -23.58 2.93 71.03
N GLY A 398 -23.51 4.22 70.73
CA GLY A 398 -23.58 5.30 71.72
C GLY A 398 -24.86 5.22 72.57
N GLU A 399 -24.69 4.98 73.87
CA GLU A 399 -25.60 5.50 74.89
C GLU A 399 -25.38 7.02 74.98
N THR A 400 -26.04 7.78 74.12
CA THR A 400 -26.37 9.18 74.38
C THR A 400 -27.87 9.29 74.60
N GLY A 401 -28.26 9.26 75.88
CA GLY A 401 -29.58 9.68 76.33
C GLY A 401 -29.62 11.19 76.59
N ARG A 402 -30.73 11.80 76.16
CA ARG A 402 -31.40 13.03 76.64
C ARG A 402 -30.59 14.31 76.87
#